data_AF-A0A6J7QWJ5-F1
#
_entry.id   AF-A0A6J7QWJ5-F1
#
_cell.length_a   1.000
_cell.length_b   1.000
_cell.length_c   1.000
_cell.angle_alpha   90.00
_cell.angle_beta   90.00
_cell.angle_gamma   90.00
#
_symmetry.space_group_name_H-M   'P 1'
#
loop_
_entity.id
_entity.type
_entity.pdbx_description
1 polymer ?
#
loop_
_entity_poly.entity_id
_entity_poly.type
_entity_poly.pdbx_seq_one_letter_code
_entity_poly.pdbx_strand_id
1 'polypeptide(L)'
;MARARHELTETMEEFRRAEWAVTKQGQVKSGGGRHDKDDSRRIDDRRSYVLGWSNEEKVQLLIEEAHHLQRQLTRIDDERGALTVRRRGVEERRTSLDQLQVFGDWSELDWMASVNRMSDLTAEKQNIEASSGELVKVTELLKGVQASLLARRDERDHLIGENRGDERERDSQVSVLDRLHGLLADGGSEVSGEILKELERLFSKRLRDEPFVDVEAVDRADASIRSTLTNSIDSKRQDLQRRGQRIVGRMREFRVKFPMDVAEADDSVQSADEYRRLQERLAVDDLPRFEASFKEYLNTNTIRDIAGFSSQLHKHAELIKERVDTINESLVSIDYNPGRYISLIVTRTPSTEIRDFIADLRACTDDSLAGEDQDQYSEQKFLQVKRIIERLKGREGQTEADRAWTKRVSDVRNWYVFSASERSRDDDVEHEHYTDSGGKSGGQKEKLAYTILAASLAYQFKLEWGVTRSKTFRFVVIDEAFGRGSDDSTRFALSLFARLGLQLLIVTPLQKIHVIEPFVSSVGFVDNISGRDSRLQNLSIEELHEKREARRRER
;
A
#
# COMPACT_ATOMS: atom_id res chain seq x y z
N MET A 1 11.48 -28.62 -23.04
CA MET A 1 10.23 -29.03 -22.37
C MET A 1 9.05 -28.53 -23.19
N ALA A 2 8.26 -29.44 -23.76
CA ALA A 2 7.11 -29.09 -24.60
C ALA A 2 6.03 -28.38 -23.77
N ARG A 3 5.71 -27.13 -24.13
CA ARG A 3 4.86 -26.21 -23.35
C ARG A 3 3.35 -26.33 -23.60
N ALA A 4 2.92 -27.19 -24.53
CA ALA A 4 1.52 -27.53 -24.73
C ALA A 4 1.44 -28.99 -25.15
N ARG A 5 0.57 -29.77 -24.50
CA ARG A 5 0.43 -31.22 -24.75
C ARG A 5 -0.44 -31.52 -25.98
N HIS A 6 -0.95 -30.49 -26.67
CA HIS A 6 -1.79 -30.62 -27.85
C HIS A 6 -0.98 -30.51 -29.13
N GLU A 7 -1.22 -31.42 -30.07
CA GLU A 7 -0.62 -31.41 -31.41
C GLU A 7 -1.52 -30.64 -32.39
N LEU A 8 -0.92 -29.79 -33.24
CA LEU A 8 -1.64 -29.13 -34.33
C LEU A 8 -1.84 -30.13 -35.46
N THR A 9 -3.09 -30.50 -35.74
CA THR A 9 -3.43 -31.46 -36.79
C THR A 9 -4.04 -30.75 -37.98
N GLU A 10 -3.55 -31.03 -39.19
CA GLU A 10 -4.06 -30.41 -40.42
C GLU A 10 -5.28 -31.16 -40.97
N THR A 11 -5.36 -32.47 -40.75
CA THR A 11 -6.44 -33.33 -41.23
C THR A 11 -7.28 -33.92 -40.10
N MET A 12 -8.55 -34.23 -40.38
CA MET A 12 -9.46 -34.81 -39.38
C MET A 12 -9.07 -36.25 -38.98
N GLU A 13 -8.34 -36.96 -39.85
CA GLU A 13 -7.82 -38.30 -39.55
C GLU A 13 -6.70 -38.25 -38.49
N GLU A 14 -5.80 -37.27 -38.59
CA GLU A 14 -4.76 -37.02 -37.59
C GLU A 14 -5.36 -36.59 -36.24
N PHE A 15 -6.36 -35.70 -36.27
CA PHE A 15 -7.08 -35.25 -35.07
C PHE A 15 -7.74 -36.40 -34.30
N ARG A 16 -8.24 -37.42 -35.00
CA ARG A 16 -8.83 -38.60 -34.36
C ARG A 16 -7.79 -39.51 -33.70
N ARG A 17 -6.61 -39.65 -34.31
CA ARG A 17 -5.52 -40.51 -33.80
C ARG A 17 -4.78 -39.92 -32.61
N ALA A 18 -4.56 -38.61 -32.60
CA ALA A 18 -3.85 -37.94 -31.51
C ALA A 18 -4.68 -37.88 -30.23
N GLU A 19 -4.05 -38.11 -29.07
CA GLU A 19 -4.75 -38.11 -27.77
C GLU A 19 -5.17 -36.68 -27.37
N TRP A 20 -4.34 -35.68 -27.71
CA TRP A 20 -4.55 -34.26 -27.44
C TRP A 20 -4.24 -33.49 -28.73
N ALA A 21 -5.23 -32.83 -29.33
CA ALA A 21 -5.07 -32.21 -30.64
C ALA A 21 -5.85 -30.90 -30.78
N VAL A 22 -5.39 -30.02 -31.68
CA VAL A 22 -6.08 -28.79 -32.07
C VAL A 22 -6.11 -28.70 -33.60
N THR A 23 -7.28 -28.43 -34.19
CA THR A 23 -7.40 -28.18 -35.63
C THR A 23 -7.16 -26.71 -35.98
N LYS A 24 -6.80 -26.41 -37.24
CA LYS A 24 -6.74 -25.03 -37.77
C LYS A 24 -8.08 -24.28 -37.65
N GLN A 25 -9.19 -25.01 -37.54
CA GLN A 25 -10.55 -24.49 -37.36
C GLN A 25 -10.97 -24.42 -35.88
N GLY A 26 -10.02 -24.39 -34.94
CA GLY A 26 -10.28 -24.08 -33.52
C GLY A 26 -10.91 -25.21 -32.70
N GLN A 27 -11.02 -26.42 -33.25
CA GLN A 27 -11.53 -27.57 -32.49
C GLN A 27 -10.44 -28.15 -31.60
N VAL A 28 -10.68 -28.25 -30.30
CA VAL A 28 -9.72 -28.74 -29.30
C VAL A 28 -10.18 -30.09 -28.76
N LYS A 29 -9.27 -31.07 -28.77
CA LYS A 29 -9.44 -32.38 -28.13
C LYS A 29 -8.55 -32.46 -26.90
N SER A 30 -9.18 -32.64 -25.74
CA SER A 30 -8.51 -32.78 -24.45
C SER A 30 -8.60 -34.21 -23.93
N GLY A 31 -7.70 -34.59 -23.01
CA GLY A 31 -7.65 -35.94 -22.43
C GLY A 31 -9.00 -36.42 -21.89
N GLY A 32 -9.36 -37.67 -22.21
CA GLY A 32 -10.67 -38.26 -21.87
C GLY A 32 -11.70 -38.26 -23.01
N GLY A 33 -11.31 -37.87 -24.23
CA GLY A 33 -12.20 -37.93 -25.41
C GLY A 33 -13.17 -36.76 -25.54
N ARG A 34 -12.99 -35.70 -24.75
CA ARG A 34 -13.79 -34.48 -24.82
C ARG A 34 -13.34 -33.62 -26.00
N HIS A 35 -14.28 -33.30 -26.89
CA HIS A 35 -14.08 -32.37 -27.99
C HIS A 35 -14.83 -31.08 -27.68
N ASP A 36 -14.12 -29.96 -27.70
CA ASP A 36 -14.69 -28.63 -27.49
C ASP A 36 -14.45 -27.76 -28.74
N LYS A 37 -15.49 -27.06 -29.19
CA LYS A 37 -15.42 -26.12 -30.31
C LYS A 37 -16.17 -24.86 -29.89
N ASP A 38 -15.40 -23.89 -29.42
CA ASP A 38 -15.94 -22.61 -29.00
C ASP A 38 -16.07 -21.68 -30.21
N ASP A 39 -17.22 -21.74 -30.87
CA ASP A 39 -17.56 -20.86 -32.01
C ASP A 39 -18.05 -19.46 -31.54
N SER A 40 -18.03 -19.16 -30.23
CA SER A 40 -18.45 -17.84 -29.73
C SER A 40 -17.51 -16.71 -30.16
N ARG A 41 -16.27 -17.05 -30.52
CA ARG A 41 -15.27 -16.11 -31.02
C ARG A 41 -14.77 -16.56 -32.37
N ARG A 42 -14.60 -15.59 -33.26
CA ARG A 42 -13.95 -15.79 -34.55
C ARG A 42 -12.51 -16.22 -34.32
N ILE A 43 -12.11 -17.32 -34.96
CA ILE A 43 -10.76 -17.90 -34.80
C ILE A 43 -9.69 -16.95 -35.32
N ASP A 44 -10.01 -16.09 -36.30
CA ASP A 44 -9.12 -15.04 -36.80
C ASP A 44 -9.05 -13.78 -35.91
N ASP A 45 -9.82 -13.74 -34.82
CA ASP A 45 -9.79 -12.62 -33.88
C ASP A 45 -8.57 -12.72 -32.95
N ARG A 46 -7.50 -12.03 -33.37
CA ARG A 46 -6.25 -11.86 -32.61
C ARG A 46 -6.44 -11.27 -31.21
N ARG A 47 -7.58 -10.63 -30.90
CA ARG A 47 -7.87 -10.10 -29.55
C ARG A 47 -8.13 -11.20 -28.54
N SER A 48 -8.60 -12.35 -29.00
CA SER A 48 -8.87 -13.51 -28.15
C SER A 48 -7.62 -14.31 -27.84
N TYR A 49 -6.51 -14.05 -28.54
CA TYR A 49 -5.27 -14.79 -28.36
C TYR A 49 -4.61 -14.43 -27.04
N VAL A 50 -4.19 -15.45 -26.29
CA VAL A 50 -3.39 -15.32 -25.07
C VAL A 50 -2.14 -16.15 -25.29
N LEU A 51 -1.15 -15.56 -25.97
CA LEU A 51 0.13 -16.20 -26.25
C LEU A 51 1.25 -15.32 -25.69
N GLY A 52 1.79 -15.70 -24.52
CA GLY A 52 3.05 -15.15 -24.02
C GLY A 52 2.96 -14.24 -22.79
N TRP A 53 4.12 -13.67 -22.45
CA TRP A 53 4.37 -12.90 -21.21
C TRP A 53 4.11 -11.39 -21.36
N SER A 54 3.79 -10.90 -22.56
CA SER A 54 3.48 -9.49 -22.83
C SER A 54 2.12 -9.35 -23.53
N ASN A 55 1.32 -8.38 -23.07
CA ASN A 55 -0.02 -8.07 -23.60
C ASN A 55 -0.04 -6.85 -24.54
N GLU A 56 1.13 -6.29 -24.87
CA GLU A 56 1.27 -5.02 -25.60
C GLU A 56 0.60 -5.04 -26.98
N GLU A 57 0.80 -6.11 -27.77
CA GLU A 57 0.19 -6.24 -29.11
C GLU A 57 -1.35 -6.29 -29.05
N LYS A 58 -1.90 -6.92 -28.01
CA LYS A 58 -3.35 -7.00 -27.79
C LYS A 58 -3.93 -5.64 -27.40
N VAL A 59 -3.22 -4.88 -26.57
CA VAL A 59 -3.61 -3.51 -26.22
C VAL A 59 -3.60 -2.61 -27.46
N GLN A 60 -2.56 -2.71 -28.29
CA GLN A 60 -2.46 -1.93 -29.53
C GLN A 60 -3.61 -2.22 -30.50
N LEU A 61 -3.94 -3.50 -30.72
CA LEU A 61 -5.08 -3.90 -31.58
C LEU A 61 -6.43 -3.40 -31.06
N LEU A 62 -6.64 -3.38 -29.74
CA LEU A 62 -7.86 -2.85 -29.14
C LEU A 62 -7.95 -1.32 -29.28
N ILE A 63 -6.82 -0.62 -29.16
CA ILE A 63 -6.75 0.84 -29.39
C ILE A 63 -7.09 1.17 -30.85
N GLU A 64 -6.54 0.44 -31.82
CA GLU A 64 -6.82 0.64 -33.24
C GLU A 64 -8.30 0.40 -33.58
N GLU A 65 -8.92 -0.61 -32.98
CA GLU A 65 -10.36 -0.82 -33.11
C GLU A 65 -11.16 0.31 -32.47
N ALA A 66 -10.80 0.76 -31.27
CA ALA A 66 -11.49 1.86 -30.62
C ALA A 66 -11.47 3.12 -31.51
N HIS A 67 -10.33 3.42 -32.14
CA HIS A 67 -10.23 4.49 -33.12
C HIS A 67 -11.07 4.26 -34.38
N HIS A 68 -11.15 3.03 -34.87
CA HIS A 68 -12.01 2.70 -36.01
C HIS A 68 -13.50 2.89 -35.68
N LEU A 69 -13.96 2.35 -34.56
CA LEU A 69 -15.34 2.49 -34.09
C LEU A 69 -15.69 3.95 -33.81
N GLN A 70 -14.78 4.72 -33.21
CA GLN A 70 -14.98 6.15 -32.98
C GLN A 70 -15.21 6.91 -34.29
N ARG A 71 -14.42 6.62 -35.34
CA ARG A 71 -14.62 7.24 -36.66
C ARG A 71 -15.96 6.87 -37.28
N GLN A 72 -16.40 5.63 -37.13
CA GLN A 72 -17.71 5.21 -37.61
C GLN A 72 -18.84 5.91 -36.86
N LEU A 73 -18.71 6.05 -35.54
CA LEU A 73 -19.71 6.71 -34.69
C LEU A 73 -19.86 8.19 -35.06
N THR A 74 -18.74 8.92 -35.21
CA THR A 74 -18.75 10.32 -35.65
C THR A 74 -19.44 10.48 -37.01
N ARG A 75 -19.12 9.62 -37.98
CA ARG A 75 -19.77 9.64 -39.29
C ARG A 75 -21.29 9.44 -39.20
N ILE A 76 -21.74 8.47 -38.40
CA ILE A 76 -23.17 8.18 -38.22
C ILE A 76 -23.88 9.34 -37.53
N ASP A 77 -23.24 9.98 -36.55
CA ASP A 77 -23.79 11.15 -35.87
C ASP A 77 -23.93 12.36 -36.81
N ASP A 78 -22.95 12.59 -37.69
CA ASP A 78 -23.02 13.63 -38.71
C ASP A 78 -24.17 13.37 -39.71
N GLU A 79 -24.30 12.13 -40.19
CA GLU A 79 -25.40 11.72 -41.08
C GLU A 79 -26.77 11.90 -40.39
N ARG A 80 -26.87 11.57 -39.10
CA ARG A 80 -28.09 11.75 -38.28
C ARG A 80 -28.43 13.23 -38.06
N GLY A 81 -27.42 14.06 -37.83
CA GLY A 81 -27.56 15.51 -37.71
C GLY A 81 -28.14 16.13 -38.99
N ALA A 82 -27.57 15.77 -40.15
CA ALA A 82 -28.04 16.24 -41.44
C ALA A 82 -29.50 15.81 -41.74
N LEU A 83 -29.86 14.57 -41.43
CA LEU A 83 -31.23 14.07 -41.58
C LEU A 83 -32.22 14.78 -40.65
N THR A 84 -31.82 15.10 -39.42
CA THR A 84 -32.68 15.80 -38.46
C THR A 84 -33.01 17.22 -38.92
N VAL A 85 -32.01 17.96 -39.43
CA VAL A 85 -32.20 19.30 -40.01
C VAL A 85 -33.13 19.23 -41.22
N ARG A 86 -32.91 18.26 -42.11
CA ARG A 86 -33.75 18.08 -43.31
C ARG A 86 -35.19 17.74 -42.94
N ARG A 87 -35.40 16.89 -41.93
CA ARG A 87 -36.75 16.55 -41.42
C ARG A 87 -37.46 17.79 -40.90
N ARG A 88 -36.79 18.60 -40.07
CA ARG A 88 -37.37 19.84 -39.52
C ARG A 88 -37.81 20.80 -40.63
N GLY A 89 -36.97 21.04 -41.64
CA GLY A 89 -37.34 21.92 -42.76
C GLY A 89 -38.53 21.41 -43.58
N VAL A 90 -38.69 20.08 -43.71
CA VAL A 90 -39.88 19.50 -44.36
C VAL A 90 -41.13 19.65 -43.47
N GLU A 91 -41.00 19.49 -42.16
CA GLU A 91 -42.08 19.67 -41.18
C GLU A 91 -42.58 21.12 -41.13
N GLU A 92 -41.67 22.09 -41.11
CA GLU A 92 -42.00 23.52 -41.18
C GLU A 92 -42.76 23.83 -42.47
N ARG A 93 -42.25 23.37 -43.61
CA ARG A 93 -42.89 23.56 -44.91
C ARG A 93 -44.26 22.90 -44.99
N ARG A 94 -44.41 21.71 -44.42
CA ARG A 94 -45.70 21.03 -44.31
C ARG A 94 -46.66 21.83 -43.45
N THR A 95 -46.22 22.32 -42.29
CA THR A 95 -47.06 23.13 -41.39
C THR A 95 -47.56 24.40 -42.07
N SER A 96 -46.68 25.09 -42.83
CA SER A 96 -47.08 26.25 -43.61
C SER A 96 -48.08 25.91 -44.72
N LEU A 97 -47.95 24.75 -45.36
CA LEU A 97 -48.91 24.29 -46.37
C LEU A 97 -50.25 23.84 -45.74
N ASP A 98 -50.22 23.20 -44.56
CA ASP A 98 -51.40 22.81 -43.80
C ASP A 98 -52.19 24.06 -43.34
N GLN A 99 -51.50 25.14 -42.95
CA GLN A 99 -52.13 26.43 -42.64
C GLN A 99 -52.84 27.07 -43.85
N LEU A 100 -52.32 26.84 -45.07
CA LEU A 100 -52.93 27.35 -46.30
C LEU A 100 -54.18 26.56 -46.71
N GLN A 101 -54.36 25.31 -46.25
CA GLN A 101 -55.57 24.52 -46.54
C GLN A 101 -56.84 25.08 -45.91
N VAL A 102 -56.73 25.92 -44.87
CA VAL A 102 -57.89 26.52 -44.19
C VAL A 102 -58.61 27.52 -45.08
N PHE A 103 -57.89 28.13 -46.02
CA PHE A 103 -58.43 29.16 -46.91
C PHE A 103 -58.97 28.51 -48.19
N GLY A 104 -60.27 28.70 -48.45
CA GLY A 104 -60.95 28.12 -49.61
C GLY A 104 -60.82 28.95 -50.89
N ASP A 105 -60.45 30.22 -50.76
CA ASP A 105 -60.32 31.18 -51.86
C ASP A 105 -59.14 32.13 -51.61
N TRP A 106 -58.45 32.54 -52.66
CA TRP A 106 -57.33 33.49 -52.60
C TRP A 106 -57.76 34.85 -52.04
N SER A 107 -59.03 35.21 -52.22
CA SER A 107 -59.61 36.46 -51.71
C SER A 107 -59.51 36.62 -50.19
N GLU A 108 -59.43 35.53 -49.42
CA GLU A 108 -59.27 35.53 -47.96
C GLU A 108 -57.82 35.86 -47.52
N LEU A 109 -56.84 35.63 -48.40
CA LEU A 109 -55.43 35.94 -48.18
C LEU A 109 -55.03 37.30 -48.78
N ASP A 110 -55.82 37.82 -49.72
CA ASP A 110 -55.61 39.11 -50.39
C ASP A 110 -56.08 40.29 -49.52
N TRP A 111 -55.31 40.55 -48.46
CA TRP A 111 -55.52 41.69 -47.57
C TRP A 111 -55.43 43.03 -48.32
N MET A 112 -54.67 43.09 -49.42
CA MET A 112 -54.46 44.33 -50.16
C MET A 112 -55.70 44.73 -50.95
N ALA A 113 -56.41 43.77 -51.56
CA ALA A 113 -57.72 44.01 -52.16
C ALA A 113 -58.77 44.46 -51.14
N SER A 114 -58.76 43.86 -49.94
CA SER A 114 -59.66 44.23 -48.84
C SER A 114 -59.39 45.66 -48.33
N VAL A 115 -58.12 46.05 -48.19
CA VAL A 115 -57.72 47.41 -47.78
C VAL A 115 -58.11 48.45 -48.83
N ASN A 116 -57.92 48.16 -50.13
CA ASN A 116 -58.35 49.07 -51.20
C ASN A 116 -59.88 49.26 -51.19
N ARG A 117 -60.64 48.17 -51.01
CA ARG A 117 -62.11 48.25 -50.92
C ARG A 117 -62.59 49.03 -49.71
N MET A 118 -61.91 48.89 -48.57
CA MET A 118 -62.16 49.73 -47.38
C MET A 118 -61.86 51.20 -47.65
N SER A 119 -60.77 51.50 -48.35
CA SER A 119 -60.40 52.86 -48.72
C SER A 119 -61.46 53.50 -49.62
N ASP A 120 -61.94 52.77 -50.64
CA ASP A 120 -62.98 53.24 -51.55
C ASP A 120 -64.31 53.52 -50.82
N LEU A 121 -64.77 52.58 -49.98
CA LEU A 121 -65.98 52.75 -49.17
C LEU A 121 -65.86 53.89 -48.15
N THR A 122 -64.66 54.12 -47.61
CA THR A 122 -64.40 55.22 -46.67
C THR A 122 -64.45 56.56 -47.40
N ALA A 123 -63.88 56.64 -48.60
CA ALA A 123 -63.96 57.83 -49.44
C ALA A 123 -65.41 58.12 -49.86
N GLU A 124 -66.17 57.10 -50.22
CA GLU A 124 -67.60 57.21 -50.54
C GLU A 124 -68.41 57.70 -49.33
N LYS A 125 -68.17 57.13 -48.14
CA LYS A 125 -68.78 57.57 -46.90
C LYS A 125 -68.47 59.05 -46.59
N GLN A 126 -67.22 59.46 -46.71
CA GLN A 126 -66.82 60.87 -46.50
C GLN A 126 -67.52 61.82 -47.47
N ASN A 127 -67.75 61.38 -48.71
CA ASN A 127 -68.46 62.17 -49.72
C ASN A 127 -69.96 62.32 -49.40
N ILE A 128 -70.58 61.28 -48.84
CA ILE A 128 -71.98 61.31 -48.37
C ILE A 128 -72.12 62.17 -47.11
N GLU A 129 -71.18 62.07 -46.17
CA GLU A 129 -71.15 62.89 -44.95
C GLU A 129 -70.93 64.38 -45.27
N ALA A 130 -70.13 64.70 -46.30
CA ALA A 130 -69.86 66.08 -46.73
C ALA A 130 -71.03 66.74 -47.49
N SER A 131 -71.91 65.94 -48.13
CA SER A 131 -73.02 66.43 -48.95
C SER A 131 -74.30 66.76 -48.18
N SER A 132 -74.34 66.50 -46.86
CA SER A 132 -75.50 66.79 -46.01
C SER A 132 -75.11 67.54 -44.74
N GLY A 133 -75.35 68.86 -44.73
CA GLY A 133 -75.06 69.74 -43.58
C GLY A 133 -75.89 69.44 -42.32
N GLU A 134 -77.02 68.74 -42.44
CA GLU A 134 -77.80 68.27 -41.28
C GLU A 134 -77.17 67.03 -40.62
N LEU A 135 -76.55 66.15 -41.41
CA LEU A 135 -75.85 64.96 -40.91
C LEU A 135 -74.63 65.33 -40.05
N VAL A 136 -73.90 66.40 -40.39
CA VAL A 136 -72.76 66.87 -39.58
C VAL A 136 -73.20 67.28 -38.17
N LYS A 137 -74.27 68.07 -38.05
CA LYS A 137 -74.79 68.52 -36.74
C LYS A 137 -75.32 67.38 -35.89
N VAL A 138 -76.04 66.44 -36.50
CA VAL A 138 -76.54 65.24 -35.81
C VAL A 138 -75.38 64.35 -35.36
N THR A 139 -74.33 64.23 -36.18
CA THR A 139 -73.13 63.45 -35.85
C THR A 139 -72.35 64.05 -34.68
N GLU A 140 -72.25 65.38 -34.57
CA GLU A 140 -71.62 66.04 -33.42
C GLU A 140 -72.42 65.84 -32.13
N LEU A 141 -73.74 66.00 -32.18
CA LEU A 141 -74.62 65.73 -31.04
C LEU A 141 -74.54 64.27 -30.59
N LEU A 142 -74.52 63.34 -31.55
CA LEU A 142 -74.44 61.90 -31.30
C LEU A 142 -73.07 61.53 -30.68
N LYS A 143 -71.97 62.12 -31.16
CA LYS A 143 -70.64 61.98 -30.55
C LYS A 143 -70.61 62.47 -29.11
N GLY A 144 -71.23 63.63 -28.82
CA GLY A 144 -71.30 64.17 -27.45
C GLY A 144 -72.08 63.28 -26.48
N VAL A 145 -73.23 62.75 -26.93
CA VAL A 145 -74.04 61.81 -26.13
C VAL A 145 -73.32 60.47 -25.96
N GLN A 146 -72.67 59.95 -27.00
CA GLN A 146 -71.89 58.70 -26.92
C GLN A 146 -70.72 58.82 -25.93
N ALA A 147 -69.98 59.93 -25.97
CA ALA A 147 -68.88 60.17 -25.03
C ALA A 147 -69.39 60.24 -23.58
N SER A 148 -70.53 60.90 -23.36
CA SER A 148 -71.16 60.98 -22.04
C SER A 148 -71.66 59.62 -21.55
N LEU A 149 -72.22 58.80 -22.43
CA LEU A 149 -72.71 57.46 -22.11
C LEU A 149 -71.55 56.49 -21.77
N LEU A 150 -70.44 56.58 -22.51
CA LEU A 150 -69.22 55.81 -22.24
C LEU A 150 -68.66 56.15 -20.86
N ALA A 151 -68.45 57.44 -20.57
CA ALA A 151 -67.93 57.87 -19.27
C ALA A 151 -68.81 57.39 -18.09
N ARG A 152 -70.15 57.44 -18.23
CA ARG A 152 -71.07 56.95 -17.20
C ARG A 152 -71.09 55.42 -17.08
N ARG A 153 -70.86 54.68 -18.18
CA ARG A 153 -70.73 53.22 -18.13
C ARG A 153 -69.44 52.80 -17.45
N ASP A 154 -68.33 53.48 -17.77
CA ASP A 154 -67.04 53.21 -17.14
C ASP A 154 -67.09 53.49 -15.63
N GLU A 155 -67.72 54.60 -15.22
CA GLU A 155 -67.95 54.94 -13.81
C GLU A 155 -68.81 53.88 -13.09
N ARG A 156 -69.91 53.44 -13.72
CA ARG A 156 -70.76 52.37 -13.18
C ARG A 156 -69.99 51.06 -13.05
N ASP A 157 -69.25 50.66 -14.09
CA ASP A 157 -68.55 49.38 -14.12
C ASP A 157 -67.38 49.36 -13.11
N HIS A 158 -66.74 50.51 -12.90
CA HIS A 158 -65.77 50.70 -11.83
C HIS A 158 -66.40 50.50 -10.43
N LEU A 159 -67.51 51.18 -10.14
CA LEU A 159 -68.21 51.06 -8.85
C LEU A 159 -68.78 49.65 -8.62
N ILE A 160 -69.29 48.98 -9.66
CA ILE A 160 -69.71 47.57 -9.57
C ILE A 160 -68.51 46.66 -9.29
N GLY A 161 -67.35 46.97 -9.90
CA GLY A 161 -66.10 46.26 -9.65
C GLY A 161 -65.64 46.38 -8.20
N GLU A 162 -65.62 47.59 -7.64
CA GLU A 162 -65.28 47.85 -6.23
C GLU A 162 -66.24 47.14 -5.28
N ASN A 163 -67.55 47.29 -5.47
CA ASN A 163 -68.55 46.70 -4.58
C ASN A 163 -68.51 45.15 -4.61
N ARG A 164 -68.27 44.55 -5.78
CA ARG A 164 -68.03 43.10 -5.90
C ARG A 164 -66.72 42.66 -5.25
N GLY A 165 -65.70 43.52 -5.24
CA GLY A 165 -64.46 43.30 -4.52
C GLY A 165 -64.72 43.22 -3.02
N ASP A 166 -65.40 44.24 -2.48
CA ASP A 166 -65.75 44.34 -1.06
C ASP A 166 -66.70 43.21 -0.60
N GLU A 167 -67.67 42.81 -1.42
CA GLU A 167 -68.56 41.68 -1.15
C GLU A 167 -67.78 40.37 -1.05
N ARG A 168 -66.86 40.10 -1.98
CA ARG A 168 -66.01 38.89 -1.95
C ARG A 168 -65.10 38.88 -0.75
N GLU A 169 -64.52 40.02 -0.39
CA GLU A 169 -63.67 40.14 0.79
C GLU A 169 -64.47 39.85 2.07
N ARG A 170 -65.67 40.44 2.19
CA ARG A 170 -66.59 40.17 3.30
C ARG A 170 -66.95 38.68 3.38
N ASP A 171 -67.37 38.07 2.28
CA ASP A 171 -67.75 36.64 2.25
C ASP A 171 -66.58 35.74 2.63
N SER A 172 -65.35 36.09 2.20
CA SER A 172 -64.15 35.35 2.56
C SER A 172 -63.86 35.42 4.06
N GLN A 173 -64.00 36.60 4.68
CA GLN A 173 -63.79 36.80 6.11
C GLN A 173 -64.86 36.08 6.94
N VAL A 174 -66.13 36.13 6.52
CA VAL A 174 -67.24 35.39 7.16
C VAL A 174 -66.96 33.88 7.10
N SER A 175 -66.53 33.36 5.95
CA SER A 175 -66.17 31.94 5.81
C SER A 175 -64.98 31.52 6.69
N VAL A 176 -64.01 32.41 6.92
CA VAL A 176 -62.90 32.15 7.85
C VAL A 176 -63.40 32.14 9.30
N LEU A 177 -64.26 33.09 9.69
CA LEU A 177 -64.84 33.13 11.03
C LEU A 177 -65.68 31.89 11.33
N ASP A 178 -66.53 31.45 10.40
CA ASP A 178 -67.35 30.25 10.58
C ASP A 178 -66.48 28.98 10.74
N ARG A 179 -65.38 28.88 9.99
CA ARG A 179 -64.42 27.77 10.15
C ARG A 179 -63.73 27.80 11.52
N LEU A 180 -63.30 28.97 11.98
CA LEU A 180 -62.67 29.11 13.30
C LEU A 180 -63.66 28.80 14.43
N HIS A 181 -64.91 29.24 14.32
CA HIS A 181 -65.97 28.89 15.27
C HIS A 181 -66.25 27.39 15.28
N GLY A 182 -66.27 26.73 14.11
CA GLY A 182 -66.39 25.28 14.02
C GLY A 182 -65.27 24.55 14.75
N LEU A 183 -64.01 24.96 14.52
CA LEU A 183 -62.83 24.36 15.17
C LEU A 183 -62.80 24.57 16.69
N LEU A 184 -63.27 25.73 17.18
CA LEU A 184 -63.38 26.01 18.61
C LEU A 184 -64.53 25.22 19.27
N ALA A 185 -65.65 25.04 18.55
CA ALA A 185 -66.83 24.34 19.04
C ALA A 185 -66.68 22.81 19.07
N ASP A 186 -65.92 22.24 18.12
CA ASP A 186 -65.64 20.79 18.08
C ASP A 186 -64.77 20.34 19.27
N GLY A 187 -64.13 21.30 19.95
CA GLY A 187 -63.34 21.08 21.15
C GLY A 187 -62.04 20.33 20.83
N GLY A 188 -60.91 20.82 21.35
CA GLY A 188 -59.61 20.16 21.25
C GLY A 188 -59.54 18.85 22.07
N SER A 189 -60.41 17.88 21.79
CA SER A 189 -60.67 16.70 22.63
C SER A 189 -59.66 15.56 22.47
N GLU A 190 -58.62 15.68 21.65
CA GLU A 190 -57.61 14.63 21.48
C GLU A 190 -56.18 15.03 21.82
N VAL A 191 -55.91 16.30 22.16
CA VAL A 191 -54.54 16.76 22.44
C VAL A 191 -54.24 16.66 23.93
N SER A 192 -53.24 15.85 24.30
CA SER A 192 -52.78 15.73 25.69
C SER A 192 -52.42 17.09 26.30
N GLY A 193 -52.85 17.33 27.54
CA GLY A 193 -52.64 18.61 28.23
C GLY A 193 -51.18 19.05 28.40
N GLU A 194 -50.23 18.12 28.33
CA GLU A 194 -48.79 18.44 28.32
C GLU A 194 -48.34 19.08 27.00
N ILE A 195 -48.87 18.62 25.87
CA ILE A 195 -48.58 19.18 24.54
C ILE A 195 -49.15 20.59 24.45
N LEU A 196 -50.37 20.81 24.96
CA LEU A 196 -50.98 22.13 25.00
C LEU A 196 -50.16 23.13 25.81
N LYS A 197 -49.62 22.74 26.97
CA LYS A 197 -48.75 23.61 27.79
C LYS A 197 -47.44 23.97 27.07
N GLU A 198 -46.83 23.03 26.36
CA GLU A 198 -45.59 23.30 25.63
C GLU A 198 -45.83 24.17 24.39
N LEU A 199 -46.95 23.95 23.67
CA LEU A 199 -47.38 24.82 22.59
C LEU A 199 -47.70 26.23 23.12
N GLU A 200 -48.41 26.34 24.24
CA GLU A 200 -48.68 27.63 24.90
C GLU A 200 -47.38 28.36 25.25
N ARG A 201 -46.36 27.65 25.74
CA ARG A 201 -45.03 28.22 26.03
C ARG A 201 -44.34 28.75 24.76
N LEU A 202 -44.43 28.03 23.64
CA LEU A 202 -43.84 28.44 22.36
C LEU A 202 -44.57 29.63 21.74
N PHE A 203 -45.89 29.60 21.72
CA PHE A 203 -46.73 30.71 21.25
C PHE A 203 -46.58 31.94 22.13
N SER A 204 -46.55 31.81 23.46
CA SER A 204 -46.35 32.95 24.38
C SER A 204 -44.93 33.52 24.35
N LYS A 205 -43.92 32.74 23.97
CA LYS A 205 -42.60 33.29 23.63
C LYS A 205 -42.68 34.15 22.36
N ARG A 206 -43.35 33.66 21.31
CA ARG A 206 -43.48 34.41 20.06
C ARG A 206 -44.32 35.67 20.21
N LEU A 207 -45.39 35.61 20.99
CA LEU A 207 -46.26 36.75 21.30
C LEU A 207 -45.51 37.90 21.99
N ARG A 208 -44.43 37.61 22.73
CA ARG A 208 -43.54 38.62 23.32
C ARG A 208 -42.66 39.31 22.28
N ASP A 209 -42.24 38.58 21.25
CA ASP A 209 -41.39 39.12 20.19
C ASP A 209 -42.23 39.89 19.15
N GLU A 210 -43.45 39.42 18.86
CA GLU A 210 -44.33 39.95 17.83
C GLU A 210 -45.80 39.72 18.23
N PRO A 211 -46.56 40.77 18.60
CA PRO A 211 -47.96 40.64 19.00
C PRO A 211 -48.84 40.25 17.81
N PHE A 212 -49.90 39.47 18.05
CA PHE A 212 -50.86 39.12 17.01
C PHE A 212 -51.81 40.29 16.77
N VAL A 213 -51.54 41.05 15.69
CA VAL A 213 -52.31 42.25 15.33
C VAL A 213 -53.39 41.92 14.28
N ASP A 214 -53.19 40.87 13.48
CA ASP A 214 -54.11 40.39 12.43
C ASP A 214 -54.09 38.85 12.31
N VAL A 215 -54.96 38.31 11.44
CA VAL A 215 -55.06 36.86 11.19
C VAL A 215 -53.79 36.32 10.54
N GLU A 216 -53.15 37.09 9.66
CA GLU A 216 -51.91 36.70 9.00
C GLU A 216 -50.72 36.59 9.97
N ALA A 217 -50.72 37.34 11.07
CA ALA A 217 -49.73 37.25 12.14
C ALA A 217 -49.85 35.91 12.88
N VAL A 218 -51.07 35.38 13.04
CA VAL A 218 -51.29 34.06 13.65
C VAL A 218 -50.78 32.95 12.72
N ASP A 219 -51.06 33.03 11.42
CA ASP A 219 -50.58 32.06 10.43
C ASP A 219 -49.04 32.07 10.31
N ARG A 220 -48.43 33.27 10.31
CA ARG A 220 -46.96 33.40 10.34
C ARG A 220 -46.36 32.80 11.60
N ALA A 221 -47.02 32.96 12.75
CA ALA A 221 -46.58 32.36 14.00
C ALA A 221 -46.69 30.83 14.00
N ASP A 222 -47.79 30.26 13.49
CA ASP A 222 -47.93 28.81 13.33
C ASP A 222 -46.85 28.25 12.39
N ALA A 223 -46.67 28.85 11.21
CA ALA A 223 -45.65 28.43 10.24
C ALA A 223 -44.23 28.46 10.84
N SER A 224 -43.91 29.51 11.60
CA SER A 224 -42.61 29.66 12.27
C SER A 224 -42.40 28.61 13.37
N ILE A 225 -43.40 28.36 14.21
CA ILE A 225 -43.32 27.37 15.29
C ILE A 225 -43.20 25.96 14.70
N ARG A 226 -44.00 25.62 13.68
CA ARG A 226 -43.88 24.35 12.95
C ARG A 226 -42.51 24.16 12.34
N SER A 227 -41.97 25.19 11.68
CA SER A 227 -40.61 25.15 11.13
C SER A 227 -39.57 24.90 12.23
N THR A 228 -39.68 25.59 13.36
CA THR A 228 -38.75 25.43 14.50
C THR A 228 -38.81 24.02 15.09
N LEU A 229 -40.01 23.48 15.30
CA LEU A 229 -40.21 22.12 15.79
C LEU A 229 -39.67 21.08 14.80
N THR A 230 -39.93 21.25 13.51
CA THR A 230 -39.45 20.36 12.45
C THR A 230 -37.92 20.35 12.40
N ASN A 231 -37.29 21.53 12.43
CA ASN A 231 -35.84 21.67 12.48
C ASN A 231 -35.25 21.03 13.74
N SER A 232 -35.93 21.13 14.88
CA SER A 232 -35.49 20.49 16.13
C SER A 232 -35.55 18.96 16.03
N ILE A 233 -36.65 18.41 15.47
CA ILE A 233 -36.81 16.98 15.23
C ILE A 233 -35.70 16.47 14.29
N ASP A 234 -35.47 17.16 13.19
CA ASP A 234 -34.46 16.77 12.20
C ASP A 234 -33.05 16.84 12.79
N SER A 235 -32.73 17.88 13.57
CA SER A 235 -31.48 17.99 14.30
C SER A 235 -31.27 16.81 15.27
N LYS A 236 -32.30 16.44 16.05
CA LYS A 236 -32.23 15.30 16.97
C LYS A 236 -32.11 13.97 16.24
N ARG A 237 -32.78 13.79 15.10
CA ARG A 237 -32.63 12.60 14.24
C ARG A 237 -31.21 12.48 13.70
N GLN A 238 -30.63 13.58 13.22
CA GLN A 238 -29.23 13.60 12.77
C GLN A 238 -28.25 13.32 13.91
N ASP A 239 -28.48 13.84 15.12
CA ASP A 239 -27.67 13.52 16.30
C ASP A 239 -27.75 12.02 16.64
N LEU A 240 -28.94 11.44 16.60
CA LEU A 240 -29.16 10.02 16.87
C LEU A 240 -28.46 9.14 15.84
N GLN A 241 -28.55 9.49 14.55
CA GLN A 241 -27.86 8.79 13.47
C GLN A 241 -26.33 8.89 13.62
N ARG A 242 -25.78 10.08 13.90
CA ARG A 242 -24.34 10.26 14.13
C ARG A 242 -23.83 9.44 15.31
N ARG A 243 -24.57 9.44 16.42
CA ARG A 243 -24.23 8.63 17.60
C ARG A 243 -24.31 7.13 17.30
N GLY A 244 -25.34 6.69 16.58
CA GLY A 244 -25.50 5.31 16.13
C GLY A 244 -24.34 4.84 15.26
N GLN A 245 -23.97 5.62 14.24
CA GLN A 245 -22.82 5.33 13.38
C GLN A 245 -21.50 5.25 14.16
N ARG A 246 -21.29 6.13 15.13
CA ARG A 246 -20.10 6.10 15.99
C ARG A 246 -20.06 4.85 16.88
N ILE A 247 -21.20 4.38 17.38
CA ILE A 247 -21.29 3.12 18.13
C ILE A 247 -20.94 1.94 17.23
N VAL A 248 -21.56 1.85 16.06
CA VAL A 248 -21.29 0.79 15.07
C VAL A 248 -19.83 0.79 14.63
N GLY A 249 -19.24 1.97 14.39
CA GLY A 249 -17.82 2.09 14.05
C GLY A 249 -16.90 1.50 15.13
N ARG A 250 -17.16 1.79 16.41
CA ARG A 250 -16.40 1.24 17.53
C ARG A 250 -16.60 -0.27 17.71
N MET A 251 -17.82 -0.77 17.52
CA MET A 251 -18.13 -2.21 17.54
C MET A 251 -17.35 -2.95 16.45
N ARG A 252 -17.33 -2.38 15.24
CA ARG A 252 -16.59 -2.92 14.10
C ARG A 252 -15.08 -2.94 14.34
N GLU A 253 -14.51 -1.84 14.84
CA GLU A 253 -13.09 -1.78 15.19
C GLU A 253 -12.71 -2.84 16.24
N PHE A 254 -13.58 -3.06 17.24
CA PHE A 254 -13.37 -4.09 18.24
C PHE A 254 -13.43 -5.51 17.65
N ARG A 255 -14.43 -5.78 16.79
CA ARG A 255 -14.60 -7.06 16.10
C ARG A 255 -13.43 -7.41 15.19
N VAL A 256 -12.86 -6.43 14.48
CA VAL A 256 -11.66 -6.62 13.63
C VAL A 256 -10.44 -7.00 14.47
N LYS A 257 -10.28 -6.39 15.65
CA LYS A 257 -9.16 -6.69 16.55
C LYS A 257 -9.31 -8.02 17.28
N PHE A 258 -10.54 -8.42 17.62
CA PHE A 258 -10.84 -9.61 18.42
C PHE A 258 -11.92 -10.50 17.77
N PRO A 259 -11.64 -11.11 16.60
CA PRO A 259 -12.65 -11.85 15.84
C PRO A 259 -13.15 -13.12 16.55
N MET A 260 -12.34 -13.73 17.44
CA MET A 260 -12.71 -14.96 18.16
C MET A 260 -13.66 -14.69 19.34
N ASP A 261 -13.54 -13.54 19.99
CA ASP A 261 -14.32 -13.20 21.19
C ASP A 261 -15.71 -12.62 20.86
N VAL A 262 -15.95 -12.27 19.59
CA VAL A 262 -17.14 -11.55 19.10
C VAL A 262 -17.79 -12.29 17.92
N ALA A 263 -17.62 -13.61 17.85
CA ALA A 263 -18.13 -14.41 16.73
C ALA A 263 -19.67 -14.40 16.63
N GLU A 264 -20.36 -14.26 17.77
CA GLU A 264 -21.83 -14.30 17.85
C GLU A 264 -22.50 -12.91 17.84
N ALA A 265 -21.74 -11.83 17.99
CA ALA A 265 -22.29 -10.47 18.04
C ALA A 265 -22.14 -9.73 16.72
N ASP A 266 -23.19 -9.01 16.32
CA ASP A 266 -23.23 -8.23 15.07
C ASP A 266 -22.88 -6.73 15.29
N ASP A 267 -22.47 -6.05 14.22
CA ASP A 267 -22.07 -4.64 14.21
C ASP A 267 -23.31 -3.71 14.15
N SER A 268 -24.21 -3.85 15.14
CA SER A 268 -25.46 -3.10 15.21
C SER A 268 -25.68 -2.45 16.58
N VAL A 269 -26.40 -1.32 16.59
CA VAL A 269 -26.80 -0.66 17.85
C VAL A 269 -27.72 -1.57 18.69
N GLN A 270 -28.43 -2.51 18.06
CA GLN A 270 -29.28 -3.48 18.74
C GLN A 270 -28.47 -4.53 19.52
N SER A 271 -27.24 -4.81 19.08
CA SER A 271 -26.31 -5.72 19.77
C SER A 271 -25.62 -5.08 20.97
N ALA A 272 -25.93 -3.82 21.32
CA ALA A 272 -25.24 -3.09 22.40
C ALA A 272 -25.28 -3.82 23.75
N ASP A 273 -26.33 -4.57 24.04
CA ASP A 273 -26.45 -5.32 25.29
C ASP A 273 -25.50 -6.54 25.35
N GLU A 274 -25.16 -7.14 24.20
CA GLU A 274 -24.18 -8.23 24.12
C GLU A 274 -22.77 -7.71 24.43
N TYR A 275 -22.41 -6.56 23.86
CA TYR A 275 -21.13 -5.90 24.16
C TYR A 275 -21.03 -5.44 25.62
N ARG A 276 -22.13 -5.00 26.25
CA ARG A 276 -22.14 -4.69 27.69
C ARG A 276 -21.93 -5.92 28.55
N ARG A 277 -22.59 -7.05 28.24
CA ARG A 277 -22.36 -8.32 28.94
C ARG A 277 -20.92 -8.81 28.78
N LEU A 278 -20.35 -8.68 27.59
CA LEU A 278 -18.94 -8.99 27.36
C LEU A 278 -18.03 -8.10 28.21
N GLN A 279 -18.30 -6.80 28.28
CA GLN A 279 -17.56 -5.88 29.13
C GLN A 279 -17.65 -6.27 30.62
N GLU A 280 -18.84 -6.61 31.11
CA GLU A 280 -19.04 -7.05 32.50
C GLU A 280 -18.25 -8.33 32.80
N ARG A 281 -18.32 -9.34 31.92
CA ARG A 281 -17.55 -10.58 32.07
C ARG A 281 -16.04 -10.33 32.08
N LEU A 282 -15.56 -9.49 31.17
CA LEU A 282 -14.14 -9.10 31.12
C LEU A 282 -13.71 -8.39 32.41
N ALA A 283 -14.53 -7.49 32.95
CA ALA A 283 -14.21 -6.74 34.15
C ALA A 283 -14.23 -7.59 35.43
N VAL A 284 -15.15 -8.55 35.52
CA VAL A 284 -15.39 -9.34 36.74
C VAL A 284 -14.56 -10.61 36.79
N ASP A 285 -14.58 -11.43 35.73
CA ASP A 285 -14.04 -12.79 35.79
C ASP A 285 -12.61 -12.89 35.26
N ASP A 286 -12.39 -12.30 34.09
CA ASP A 286 -11.19 -12.60 33.30
C ASP A 286 -10.03 -11.67 33.64
N LEU A 287 -10.26 -10.36 33.79
CA LEU A 287 -9.16 -9.42 34.00
C LEU A 287 -8.38 -9.67 35.30
N PRO A 288 -9.00 -9.89 36.48
CA PRO A 288 -8.25 -10.14 37.71
C PRO A 288 -7.49 -11.47 37.69
N ARG A 289 -8.11 -12.52 37.11
CA ARG A 289 -7.48 -13.84 36.97
C ARG A 289 -6.31 -13.78 35.99
N PHE A 290 -6.49 -13.15 34.83
CA PHE A 290 -5.43 -12.98 33.85
C PHE A 290 -4.32 -12.08 34.36
N GLU A 291 -4.62 -11.04 35.15
CA GLU A 291 -3.59 -10.23 35.80
C GLU A 291 -2.74 -11.08 36.75
N ALA A 292 -3.38 -11.90 37.59
CA ALA A 292 -2.67 -12.80 38.51
C ALA A 292 -1.82 -13.85 37.76
N SER A 293 -2.41 -14.55 36.77
CA SER A 293 -1.68 -15.52 35.96
C SER A 293 -0.57 -14.88 35.13
N PHE A 294 -0.79 -13.67 34.60
CA PHE A 294 0.22 -12.92 33.86
C PHE A 294 1.39 -12.53 34.77
N LYS A 295 1.11 -12.05 35.99
CA LYS A 295 2.13 -11.78 37.01
C LYS A 295 2.95 -13.04 37.33
N GLU A 296 2.30 -14.20 37.48
CA GLU A 296 2.98 -15.47 37.74
C GLU A 296 3.87 -15.92 36.57
N TYR A 297 3.35 -15.91 35.34
CA TYR A 297 4.11 -16.26 34.13
C TYR A 297 5.32 -15.34 33.91
N LEU A 298 5.13 -14.05 34.15
CA LEU A 298 6.14 -13.01 33.94
C LEU A 298 7.26 -13.10 34.97
N ASN A 299 6.90 -13.24 36.26
CA ASN A 299 7.87 -13.34 37.35
C ASN A 299 8.65 -14.66 37.30
N THR A 300 8.01 -15.76 36.90
CA THR A 300 8.62 -17.10 37.02
C THR A 300 9.31 -17.57 35.73
N ASN A 301 8.66 -17.44 34.58
CA ASN A 301 9.14 -18.09 33.34
C ASN A 301 9.94 -17.13 32.47
N THR A 302 9.44 -15.91 32.21
CA THR A 302 10.08 -15.01 31.25
C THR A 302 11.45 -14.50 31.72
N ILE A 303 11.58 -14.13 33.00
CA ILE A 303 12.87 -13.68 33.56
C ILE A 303 13.89 -14.82 33.55
N ARG A 304 13.47 -16.04 33.90
CA ARG A 304 14.32 -17.25 33.88
C ARG A 304 14.81 -17.57 32.47
N ASP A 305 13.95 -17.44 31.47
CA ASP A 305 14.32 -17.69 30.07
C ASP A 305 15.34 -16.66 29.55
N ILE A 306 15.17 -15.37 29.90
CA ILE A 306 16.14 -14.32 29.55
C ILE A 306 17.46 -14.53 30.28
N ALA A 307 17.43 -14.91 31.55
CA ALA A 307 18.64 -15.26 32.29
C ALA A 307 19.37 -16.45 31.65
N GLY A 308 18.63 -17.48 31.23
CA GLY A 308 19.15 -18.62 30.48
C GLY A 308 19.78 -18.20 29.15
N PHE A 309 19.11 -17.32 28.40
CA PHE A 309 19.62 -16.79 27.14
C PHE A 309 20.89 -15.97 27.32
N SER A 310 20.91 -15.03 28.28
CA SER A 310 22.09 -14.23 28.64
C SER A 310 23.27 -15.11 29.05
N SER A 311 23.02 -16.15 29.85
CA SER A 311 24.03 -17.12 30.28
C SER A 311 24.65 -17.87 29.10
N GLN A 312 23.85 -18.34 28.13
CA GLN A 312 24.36 -19.02 26.93
C GLN A 312 25.24 -18.11 26.08
N LEU A 313 24.85 -16.84 25.90
CA LEU A 313 25.66 -15.86 25.16
C LEU A 313 27.01 -15.62 25.84
N HIS A 314 27.02 -15.41 27.16
CA HIS A 314 28.26 -15.23 27.92
C HIS A 314 29.15 -16.48 27.87
N LYS A 315 28.57 -17.69 27.93
CA LYS A 315 29.32 -18.95 27.77
C LYS A 315 30.01 -19.03 26.41
N HIS A 316 29.33 -18.66 25.32
CA HIS A 316 29.94 -18.63 24.00
C HIS A 316 31.00 -17.53 23.87
N ALA A 317 30.80 -16.39 24.53
CA ALA A 317 31.76 -15.30 24.56
C ALA A 317 33.06 -15.68 25.30
N GLU A 318 32.98 -16.40 26.42
CA GLU A 318 34.14 -16.95 27.12
C GLU A 318 34.87 -18.02 26.30
N LEU A 319 34.12 -18.91 25.63
CA LEU A 319 34.72 -19.93 24.76
C LEU A 319 35.57 -19.32 23.62
N ILE A 320 35.18 -18.15 23.10
CA ILE A 320 35.98 -17.43 22.10
C ILE A 320 37.31 -16.98 22.72
N LYS A 321 37.27 -16.42 23.93
CA LYS A 321 38.46 -15.94 24.64
C LYS A 321 39.43 -17.10 24.94
N GLU A 322 38.93 -18.19 25.51
CA GLU A 322 39.72 -19.41 25.79
C GLU A 322 40.41 -19.95 24.52
N ARG A 323 39.69 -19.96 23.39
CA ARG A 323 40.26 -20.37 22.10
C ARG A 323 41.36 -19.45 21.61
N VAL A 324 41.19 -18.13 21.77
CA VAL A 324 42.23 -17.17 21.39
C VAL A 324 43.46 -17.31 22.28
N ASP A 325 43.26 -17.50 23.58
CA ASP A 325 44.37 -17.72 24.52
C ASP A 325 45.16 -18.99 24.13
N THR A 326 44.47 -20.07 23.76
CA THR A 326 45.14 -21.30 23.28
C THR A 326 45.89 -21.10 21.94
N ILE A 327 45.34 -20.28 21.03
CA ILE A 327 46.02 -19.93 19.78
C ILE A 327 47.28 -19.09 20.09
N ASN A 328 47.19 -18.16 21.05
CA ASN A 328 48.32 -17.35 21.47
C ASN A 328 49.47 -18.19 22.04
N GLU A 329 49.17 -19.24 22.83
CA GLU A 329 50.18 -20.21 23.29
C GLU A 329 50.96 -20.82 22.11
N SER A 330 50.24 -21.15 21.02
CA SER A 330 50.87 -21.67 19.81
C SER A 330 51.66 -20.59 19.05
N LEU A 331 51.16 -19.36 18.99
CA LEU A 331 51.81 -18.25 18.29
C LEU A 331 53.14 -17.82 18.92
N VAL A 332 53.31 -17.96 20.24
CA VAL A 332 54.58 -17.66 20.91
C VAL A 332 55.72 -18.47 20.30
N SER A 333 55.50 -19.73 19.96
CA SER A 333 56.53 -20.60 19.36
C SER A 333 56.93 -20.21 17.93
N ILE A 334 56.13 -19.38 17.26
CA ILE A 334 56.38 -18.95 15.89
C ILE A 334 57.18 -17.65 15.88
N ASP A 335 58.38 -17.69 15.31
CA ASP A 335 59.14 -16.48 15.05
C ASP A 335 58.51 -15.73 13.87
N TYR A 336 57.89 -14.59 14.13
CA TYR A 336 57.42 -13.68 13.08
C TYR A 336 58.60 -12.90 12.49
N ASN A 337 59.44 -12.35 13.36
CA ASN A 337 60.76 -11.81 13.05
C ASN A 337 61.75 -12.42 14.05
N PRO A 338 63.08 -12.39 13.79
CA PRO A 338 64.06 -12.89 14.75
C PRO A 338 63.86 -12.29 16.14
N GLY A 339 63.58 -13.13 17.14
CA GLY A 339 63.33 -12.71 18.52
C GLY A 339 61.93 -12.13 18.81
N ARG A 340 60.98 -12.23 17.89
CA ARG A 340 59.63 -11.62 18.03
C ARG A 340 58.51 -12.57 17.62
N TYR A 341 57.39 -12.49 18.32
CA TYR A 341 56.19 -13.27 18.05
C TYR A 341 54.95 -12.38 17.91
N ILE A 342 53.86 -12.97 17.42
CA ILE A 342 52.56 -12.31 17.30
C ILE A 342 51.65 -12.76 18.44
N SER A 343 50.98 -11.82 19.11
CA SER A 343 49.89 -12.11 20.05
C SER A 343 48.59 -11.54 19.50
N LEU A 344 47.53 -12.34 19.48
CA LEU A 344 46.18 -11.88 19.20
C LEU A 344 45.61 -11.21 20.46
N ILE A 345 45.10 -10.00 20.29
CA ILE A 345 44.46 -9.22 21.35
C ILE A 345 42.96 -9.20 21.09
N VAL A 346 42.19 -9.62 22.09
CA VAL A 346 40.74 -9.56 22.07
C VAL A 346 40.31 -8.30 22.82
N THR A 347 39.81 -7.32 22.09
CA THR A 347 39.24 -6.10 22.68
C THR A 347 37.73 -6.11 22.57
N ARG A 348 37.03 -5.44 23.49
CA ARG A 348 35.57 -5.30 23.39
C ARG A 348 35.21 -4.38 22.23
N THR A 349 34.10 -4.68 21.56
CA THR A 349 33.61 -3.89 20.43
C THR A 349 33.34 -2.43 20.83
N PRO A 350 33.67 -1.45 19.96
CA PRO A 350 33.30 -0.06 20.16
C PRO A 350 31.81 0.19 19.87
N SER A 351 31.10 -0.77 19.24
CA SER A 351 29.69 -0.65 18.91
C SER A 351 28.84 -0.40 20.16
N THR A 352 28.13 0.73 20.17
CA THR A 352 27.22 1.09 21.27
C THR A 352 26.04 0.14 21.34
N GLU A 353 25.47 -0.27 20.20
CA GLU A 353 24.31 -1.18 20.16
C GLU A 353 24.55 -2.51 20.90
N ILE A 354 25.75 -3.07 20.78
CA ILE A 354 26.12 -4.33 21.44
C ILE A 354 26.36 -4.10 22.93
N ARG A 355 27.00 -2.98 23.28
CA ARG A 355 27.23 -2.61 24.68
C ARG A 355 25.92 -2.38 25.43
N ASP A 356 25.00 -1.65 24.81
CA ASP A 356 23.68 -1.36 25.35
C ASP A 356 22.88 -2.66 25.51
N PHE A 357 22.91 -3.55 24.52
CA PHE A 357 22.27 -4.86 24.63
C PHE A 357 22.81 -5.72 25.78
N ILE A 358 24.14 -5.77 25.97
CA ILE A 358 24.75 -6.51 27.08
C ILE A 358 24.37 -5.87 28.43
N ALA A 359 24.33 -4.54 28.51
CA ALA A 359 23.91 -3.82 29.71
C ALA A 359 22.43 -4.06 30.03
N ASP A 360 21.56 -4.01 29.02
CA ASP A 360 20.12 -4.28 29.13
C ASP A 360 19.86 -5.72 29.61
N LEU A 361 20.59 -6.70 29.06
CA LEU A 361 20.49 -8.09 29.50
C LEU A 361 20.94 -8.26 30.95
N ARG A 362 22.02 -7.58 31.38
CA ARG A 362 22.51 -7.64 32.77
C ARG A 362 21.54 -6.98 33.73
N ALA A 363 21.01 -5.81 33.39
CA ALA A 363 19.99 -5.12 34.19
C ALA A 363 18.75 -5.99 34.40
N CYS A 364 18.38 -6.82 33.42
CA CYS A 364 17.29 -7.78 33.55
C CYS A 364 17.64 -8.98 34.45
N THR A 365 18.92 -9.35 34.61
CA THR A 365 19.34 -10.56 35.34
C THR A 365 19.88 -10.31 36.74
N ASP A 366 20.52 -9.16 37.01
CA ASP A 366 21.33 -8.92 38.22
C ASP A 366 20.54 -9.00 39.54
N ASP A 367 19.24 -8.71 39.53
CA ASP A 367 18.40 -8.69 40.74
C ASP A 367 17.42 -9.87 40.85
N SER A 368 17.69 -10.99 40.17
CA SER A 368 16.90 -12.23 40.37
C SER A 368 17.21 -12.93 41.72
N LEU A 369 18.14 -12.37 42.51
CA LEU A 369 18.67 -12.92 43.77
C LEU A 369 18.46 -12.01 44.99
N ALA A 370 17.93 -10.80 44.83
CA ALA A 370 17.65 -9.86 45.93
C ALA A 370 16.15 -9.92 46.30
N GLY A 371 15.88 -10.17 47.59
CA GLY A 371 14.58 -10.65 48.09
C GLY A 371 13.40 -9.68 48.11
N GLU A 372 12.22 -10.30 48.16
CA GLU A 372 11.00 -9.98 48.92
C GLU A 372 10.32 -8.59 48.86
N ASP A 373 10.60 -7.71 47.88
CA ASP A 373 9.72 -6.57 47.56
C ASP A 373 9.16 -6.66 46.12
N GLN A 374 8.09 -7.46 45.94
CA GLN A 374 7.66 -8.02 44.64
C GLN A 374 6.81 -7.10 43.72
N ASP A 375 6.13 -6.07 44.22
CA ASP A 375 5.02 -5.48 43.45
C ASP A 375 5.38 -4.32 42.51
N GLN A 376 6.16 -3.32 42.94
CA GLN A 376 6.53 -2.19 42.05
C GLN A 376 7.77 -2.47 41.19
N TYR A 377 8.63 -3.38 41.65
CA TYR A 377 9.90 -3.70 40.98
C TYR A 377 9.72 -4.66 39.79
N SER A 378 8.60 -5.39 39.74
CA SER A 378 8.27 -6.33 38.66
C SER A 378 7.78 -5.63 37.38
N GLU A 379 7.05 -4.52 37.50
CA GLU A 379 6.51 -3.81 36.32
C GLU A 379 7.59 -3.07 35.52
N GLN A 380 8.52 -2.39 36.19
CA GLN A 380 9.62 -1.72 35.49
C GLN A 380 10.53 -2.73 34.78
N LYS A 381 10.81 -3.87 35.41
CA LYS A 381 11.54 -4.99 34.80
C LYS A 381 10.77 -5.59 33.63
N PHE A 382 9.45 -5.73 33.74
CA PHE A 382 8.61 -6.14 32.62
C PHE A 382 8.76 -5.20 31.42
N LEU A 383 8.70 -3.88 31.64
CA LEU A 383 8.85 -2.91 30.54
C LEU A 383 10.23 -2.99 29.88
N GLN A 384 11.28 -3.30 30.65
CA GLN A 384 12.62 -3.54 30.12
C GLN A 384 12.68 -4.84 29.29
N VAL A 385 12.22 -5.95 29.86
CA VAL A 385 12.15 -7.26 29.19
C VAL A 385 11.32 -7.21 27.92
N LYS A 386 10.13 -6.59 28.00
CA LYS A 386 9.21 -6.39 26.88
C LYS A 386 9.91 -5.62 25.76
N ARG A 387 10.63 -4.53 26.09
CA ARG A 387 11.36 -3.73 25.09
C ARG A 387 12.40 -4.55 24.34
N ILE A 388 13.15 -5.40 25.04
CA ILE A 388 14.14 -6.29 24.42
C ILE A 388 13.44 -7.32 23.52
N ILE A 389 12.40 -7.99 24.01
CA ILE A 389 11.66 -9.01 23.25
C ILE A 389 10.96 -8.42 22.03
N GLU A 390 10.31 -7.27 22.15
CA GLU A 390 9.67 -6.57 21.03
C GLU A 390 10.68 -6.20 19.95
N ARG A 391 11.86 -5.73 20.35
CA ARG A 391 12.94 -5.43 19.42
C ARG A 391 13.51 -6.69 18.77
N LEU A 392 13.60 -7.82 19.50
CA LEU A 392 14.01 -9.11 18.95
C LEU A 392 12.97 -9.71 17.99
N LYS A 393 11.66 -9.53 18.26
CA LYS A 393 10.56 -9.96 17.38
C LYS A 393 10.44 -9.10 16.12
N GLY A 394 10.86 -7.84 16.20
CA GLY A 394 10.76 -6.86 15.13
C GLY A 394 9.52 -5.99 15.30
N ARG A 395 9.74 -4.71 15.64
CA ARG A 395 8.65 -3.75 15.86
C ARG A 395 7.99 -3.39 14.53
N GLU A 396 6.68 -3.13 14.56
CA GLU A 396 5.91 -2.73 13.38
C GLU A 396 6.51 -1.45 12.76
N GLY A 397 6.79 -1.49 11.46
CA GLY A 397 7.45 -0.39 10.73
C GLY A 397 8.99 -0.35 10.83
N GLN A 398 9.62 -1.18 11.66
CA GLN A 398 11.10 -1.25 11.80
C GLN A 398 11.65 -2.69 11.66
N THR A 399 10.86 -3.61 11.12
CA THR A 399 11.16 -5.05 11.09
C THR A 399 12.51 -5.40 10.47
N GLU A 400 12.92 -4.73 9.39
CA GLU A 400 14.20 -5.02 8.72
C GLU A 400 15.41 -4.53 9.54
N ALA A 401 15.31 -3.33 10.13
CA ALA A 401 16.33 -2.77 11.01
C ALA A 401 16.49 -3.60 12.29
N ASP A 402 15.39 -4.00 12.91
CA ASP A 402 15.37 -4.83 14.11
C ASP A 402 15.90 -6.26 13.84
N ARG A 403 15.64 -6.82 12.65
CA ARG A 403 16.20 -8.11 12.22
C ARG A 403 17.72 -8.03 12.03
N ALA A 404 18.21 -6.97 11.41
CA ALA A 404 19.64 -6.73 11.25
C ALA A 404 20.34 -6.52 12.60
N TRP A 405 19.72 -5.74 13.49
CA TRP A 405 20.18 -5.55 14.86
C TRP A 405 20.23 -6.88 15.62
N THR A 406 19.15 -7.66 15.59
CA THR A 406 19.07 -8.97 16.27
C THR A 406 20.21 -9.89 15.83
N LYS A 407 20.42 -10.04 14.52
CA LYS A 407 21.52 -10.86 13.97
C LYS A 407 22.89 -10.37 14.42
N ARG A 408 23.07 -9.05 14.57
CA ARG A 408 24.33 -8.44 15.01
C ARG A 408 24.60 -8.69 16.50
N VAL A 409 23.61 -8.46 17.35
CA VAL A 409 23.77 -8.57 18.82
C VAL A 409 23.75 -10.01 19.31
N SER A 410 23.02 -10.93 18.64
CA SER A 410 22.97 -12.35 19.02
C SER A 410 24.26 -13.11 18.68
N ASP A 411 25.03 -12.61 17.71
CA ASP A 411 26.30 -13.22 17.31
C ASP A 411 27.44 -12.66 18.18
N VAL A 412 27.88 -13.47 19.15
CA VAL A 412 28.94 -13.13 20.11
C VAL A 412 30.28 -12.78 19.45
N ARG A 413 30.50 -13.16 18.18
CA ARG A 413 31.71 -12.77 17.44
C ARG A 413 31.80 -11.27 17.24
N ASN A 414 30.66 -10.58 17.14
CA ASN A 414 30.60 -9.13 16.99
C ASN A 414 30.86 -8.38 18.31
N TRP A 415 30.87 -9.09 19.45
CA TRP A 415 31.12 -8.49 20.76
C TRP A 415 32.59 -8.13 20.96
N TYR A 416 33.45 -8.68 20.12
CA TYR A 416 34.89 -8.51 20.17
C TYR A 416 35.45 -7.95 18.87
N VAL A 417 36.53 -7.21 18.99
CA VAL A 417 37.39 -6.80 17.88
C VAL A 417 38.74 -7.43 18.12
N PHE A 418 39.21 -8.16 17.11
CA PHE A 418 40.49 -8.85 17.13
C PHE A 418 41.55 -7.95 16.50
N SER A 419 42.64 -7.73 17.22
CA SER A 419 43.86 -7.13 16.68
C SER A 419 45.04 -8.04 16.92
N ALA A 420 46.16 -7.79 16.24
CA ALA A 420 47.40 -8.52 16.46
C ALA A 420 48.47 -7.55 16.95
N SER A 421 49.32 -7.98 17.87
CA SER A 421 50.44 -7.22 18.42
C SER A 421 51.72 -8.02 18.26
N GLU A 422 52.73 -7.44 17.63
CA GLU A 422 54.09 -7.99 17.57
C GLU A 422 54.83 -7.62 18.86
N ARG A 423 55.32 -8.64 19.57
CA ARG A 423 55.93 -8.50 20.89
C ARG A 423 57.32 -9.12 20.90
N SER A 424 58.22 -8.52 21.68
CA SER A 424 59.57 -9.07 21.91
C SER A 424 59.49 -10.34 22.75
N ARG A 425 60.26 -11.38 22.40
CA ARG A 425 60.30 -12.63 23.17
C ARG A 425 60.96 -12.46 24.54
N ASP A 426 61.92 -11.54 24.64
CA ASP A 426 62.73 -11.37 25.85
C ASP A 426 61.98 -10.58 26.94
N ASP A 427 61.30 -9.49 26.55
CA ASP A 427 60.72 -8.51 27.49
C ASP A 427 59.20 -8.36 27.37
N ASP A 428 58.56 -9.10 26.46
CA ASP A 428 57.13 -8.98 26.12
C ASP A 428 56.69 -7.55 25.73
N VAL A 429 57.61 -6.67 25.36
CA VAL A 429 57.29 -5.29 24.98
C VAL A 429 56.63 -5.27 23.59
N GLU A 430 55.51 -4.55 23.48
CA GLU A 430 54.83 -4.32 22.21
C GLU A 430 55.72 -3.48 21.29
N HIS A 431 56.05 -4.05 20.14
CA HIS A 431 56.80 -3.39 19.09
C HIS A 431 55.85 -2.78 18.05
N GLU A 432 54.83 -3.53 17.64
CA GLU A 432 53.95 -3.09 16.56
C GLU A 432 52.52 -3.60 16.73
N HIS A 433 51.54 -2.69 16.66
CA HIS A 433 50.12 -3.02 16.72
C HIS A 433 49.52 -3.07 15.31
N TYR A 434 48.70 -4.10 15.04
CA TYR A 434 48.02 -4.34 13.78
C TYR A 434 46.51 -4.31 14.00
N THR A 435 45.91 -3.15 13.79
CA THR A 435 44.45 -2.93 13.75
C THR A 435 43.92 -3.14 12.34
N ASP A 436 42.68 -3.59 12.22
CA ASP A 436 42.04 -3.98 10.96
C ASP A 436 42.25 -2.95 9.82
N SER A 437 42.79 -3.46 8.72
CA SER A 437 42.77 -2.92 7.35
C SER A 437 43.41 -1.56 7.01
N GLY A 438 43.75 -0.67 7.95
CA GLY A 438 43.92 0.76 7.66
C GLY A 438 45.21 1.32 7.01
N GLY A 439 46.39 0.67 7.03
CA GLY A 439 47.59 1.45 6.61
C GLY A 439 48.96 0.81 6.48
N LYS A 440 49.08 -0.49 6.18
CA LYS A 440 50.41 -1.14 6.05
C LYS A 440 50.59 -1.91 4.74
N SER A 441 51.86 -2.05 4.32
CA SER A 441 52.32 -2.71 3.09
C SER A 441 51.69 -4.11 2.94
N GLY A 442 51.22 -4.43 1.73
CA GLY A 442 50.50 -5.68 1.44
C GLY A 442 51.23 -6.94 1.93
N GLY A 443 52.57 -6.97 1.86
CA GLY A 443 53.36 -8.10 2.31
C GLY A 443 53.32 -8.36 3.82
N GLN A 444 53.23 -7.33 4.67
CA GLN A 444 53.09 -7.53 6.12
C GLN A 444 51.73 -8.12 6.49
N LYS A 445 50.66 -7.70 5.79
CA LYS A 445 49.31 -8.25 6.00
C LYS A 445 49.26 -9.73 5.63
N GLU A 446 49.91 -10.12 4.55
CA GLU A 446 50.00 -11.53 4.14
C GLU A 446 50.84 -12.37 5.10
N LYS A 447 52.02 -11.87 5.49
CA LYS A 447 52.89 -12.55 6.46
C LYS A 447 52.16 -12.80 7.79
N LEU A 448 51.42 -11.81 8.29
CA LEU A 448 50.58 -11.93 9.47
C LEU A 448 49.46 -12.96 9.26
N ALA A 449 48.74 -12.89 8.13
CA ALA A 449 47.67 -13.83 7.81
C ALA A 449 48.16 -15.28 7.77
N TYR A 450 49.32 -15.55 7.16
CA TYR A 450 49.92 -16.89 7.14
C TYR A 450 50.36 -17.35 8.54
N THR A 451 50.89 -16.45 9.36
CA THR A 451 51.27 -16.75 10.76
C THR A 451 50.06 -17.18 11.58
N ILE A 452 48.96 -16.42 11.49
CA ILE A 452 47.71 -16.71 12.19
C ILE A 452 47.09 -18.00 11.66
N LEU A 453 47.07 -18.20 10.33
CA LEU A 453 46.55 -19.41 9.71
C LEU A 453 47.32 -20.65 10.17
N ALA A 454 48.65 -20.59 10.17
CA ALA A 454 49.48 -21.68 10.62
C ALA A 454 49.29 -22.00 12.11
N ALA A 455 49.17 -20.98 12.97
CA ALA A 455 48.83 -21.18 14.38
C ALA A 455 47.43 -21.77 14.57
N SER A 456 46.46 -21.34 13.76
CA SER A 456 45.11 -21.90 13.80
C SER A 456 45.07 -23.37 13.36
N LEU A 457 45.87 -23.75 12.35
CA LEU A 457 46.06 -25.14 11.94
C LEU A 457 46.79 -25.92 13.04
N ALA A 458 47.80 -25.33 13.68
CA ALA A 458 48.49 -25.92 14.82
C ALA A 458 47.52 -26.24 15.96
N TYR A 459 46.61 -25.31 16.27
CA TYR A 459 45.54 -25.51 17.24
C TYR A 459 44.56 -26.62 16.81
N GLN A 460 44.03 -26.56 15.58
CA GLN A 460 43.00 -27.49 15.12
C GLN A 460 43.50 -28.94 15.05
N PHE A 461 44.77 -29.14 14.65
CA PHE A 461 45.39 -30.45 14.57
C PHE A 461 46.16 -30.84 15.85
N LYS A 462 46.11 -30.01 16.91
CA LYS A 462 46.88 -30.18 18.16
C LYS A 462 48.35 -30.54 17.89
N LEU A 463 48.98 -29.75 17.03
CA LEU A 463 50.35 -29.97 16.56
C LEU A 463 51.34 -29.68 17.70
N GLU A 464 52.06 -30.69 18.16
CA GLU A 464 53.23 -30.48 19.00
C GLU A 464 54.41 -30.02 18.14
N TRP A 465 54.97 -28.86 18.46
CA TRP A 465 56.14 -28.31 17.80
C TRP A 465 57.39 -29.15 18.11
N GLY A 466 58.14 -29.54 17.07
CA GLY A 466 59.39 -30.30 17.22
C GLY A 466 59.28 -31.83 17.05
N VAL A 467 58.10 -32.37 16.75
CA VAL A 467 57.93 -33.81 16.48
C VAL A 467 58.25 -34.13 15.02
N THR A 468 59.38 -34.80 14.77
CA THR A 468 59.90 -35.16 13.43
C THR A 468 59.08 -36.20 12.68
N ARG A 469 58.19 -36.94 13.36
CA ARG A 469 57.25 -37.91 12.75
C ARG A 469 55.91 -37.89 13.47
N SER A 470 54.93 -37.19 12.90
CA SER A 470 53.55 -37.30 13.36
C SER A 470 52.85 -38.53 12.75
N LYS A 471 51.97 -39.17 13.52
CA LYS A 471 51.07 -40.25 13.03
C LYS A 471 49.79 -39.71 12.36
N THR A 472 49.61 -38.39 12.28
CA THR A 472 48.42 -37.74 11.71
C THR A 472 48.69 -37.25 10.29
N PHE A 473 47.77 -37.52 9.36
CA PHE A 473 47.80 -36.94 8.01
C PHE A 473 47.48 -35.44 8.07
N ARG A 474 48.44 -34.61 7.66
CA ARG A 474 48.36 -33.14 7.71
C ARG A 474 48.59 -32.60 6.30
N PHE A 475 47.52 -32.40 5.54
CA PHE A 475 47.59 -31.99 4.14
C PHE A 475 46.86 -30.68 3.92
N VAL A 476 47.52 -29.72 3.28
CA VAL A 476 47.00 -28.39 3.00
C VAL A 476 47.13 -28.12 1.50
N VAL A 477 46.01 -27.79 0.86
CA VAL A 477 45.96 -27.35 -0.53
C VAL A 477 45.83 -25.84 -0.54
N ILE A 478 46.71 -25.16 -1.27
CA ILE A 478 46.66 -23.71 -1.46
C ILE A 478 46.47 -23.45 -2.95
N ASP A 479 45.26 -23.03 -3.32
CA ASP A 479 44.95 -22.58 -4.67
C ASP A 479 45.32 -21.10 -4.85
N GLU A 480 45.74 -20.73 -6.06
CA GLU A 480 46.30 -19.40 -6.39
C GLU A 480 47.33 -18.88 -5.37
N ALA A 481 48.15 -19.79 -4.84
CA ALA A 481 49.08 -19.47 -3.78
C ALA A 481 50.09 -18.41 -4.22
N PHE A 482 50.34 -17.43 -3.35
CA PHE A 482 51.44 -16.47 -3.49
C PHE A 482 51.42 -15.59 -4.76
N GLY A 483 50.31 -15.55 -5.50
CA GLY A 483 50.20 -14.82 -6.77
C GLY A 483 50.31 -13.30 -6.64
N ARG A 484 49.92 -12.72 -5.50
CA ARG A 484 50.00 -11.27 -5.23
C ARG A 484 50.99 -10.86 -4.14
N GLY A 485 51.58 -11.85 -3.45
CA GLY A 485 52.39 -11.57 -2.28
C GLY A 485 53.85 -11.29 -2.55
N SER A 486 54.57 -10.77 -1.56
CA SER A 486 56.03 -10.60 -1.70
C SER A 486 56.76 -11.94 -1.62
N ASP A 487 57.92 -12.04 -2.26
CA ASP A 487 58.71 -13.28 -2.27
C ASP A 487 59.21 -13.64 -0.86
N ASP A 488 59.52 -12.63 -0.03
CA ASP A 488 59.90 -12.83 1.37
C ASP A 488 58.75 -13.37 2.23
N SER A 489 57.52 -12.88 2.03
CA SER A 489 56.34 -13.37 2.76
C SER A 489 56.00 -14.81 2.36
N THR A 490 56.23 -15.13 1.08
CA THR A 490 56.04 -16.49 0.54
C THR A 490 57.05 -17.47 1.13
N ARG A 491 58.35 -17.12 1.16
CA ARG A 491 59.38 -17.96 1.80
C ARG A 491 59.12 -18.16 3.29
N PHE A 492 58.69 -17.10 3.97
CA PHE A 492 58.30 -17.17 5.37
C PHE A 492 57.18 -18.19 5.58
N ALA A 493 56.07 -18.07 4.85
CA ALA A 493 54.93 -18.98 4.96
C ALA A 493 55.31 -20.45 4.66
N LEU A 494 56.11 -20.70 3.62
CA LEU A 494 56.57 -22.05 3.30
C LEU A 494 57.48 -22.63 4.38
N SER A 495 58.40 -21.83 4.92
CA SER A 495 59.27 -22.26 6.01
C SER A 495 58.49 -22.59 7.28
N LEU A 496 57.42 -21.84 7.55
CA LEU A 496 56.52 -22.04 8.68
C LEU A 496 55.74 -23.36 8.54
N PHE A 497 55.15 -23.61 7.37
CA PHE A 497 54.43 -24.86 7.10
C PHE A 497 55.36 -26.09 7.12
N ALA A 498 56.59 -25.95 6.62
CA ALA A 498 57.60 -27.01 6.71
C ALA A 498 57.96 -27.33 8.17
N ARG A 499 58.16 -26.31 9.02
CA ARG A 499 58.41 -26.48 10.48
C ARG A 499 57.23 -27.16 11.20
N LEU A 500 56.00 -26.91 10.77
CA LEU A 500 54.79 -27.55 11.29
C LEU A 500 54.59 -28.99 10.79
N GLY A 501 55.43 -29.46 9.86
CA GLY A 501 55.30 -30.79 9.28
C GLY A 501 54.02 -30.98 8.46
N LEU A 502 53.56 -29.93 7.79
CA LEU A 502 52.40 -29.98 6.90
C LEU A 502 52.83 -30.43 5.49
N GLN A 503 52.06 -31.33 4.88
CA GLN A 503 52.18 -31.66 3.47
C GLN A 503 51.44 -30.61 2.64
N LEU A 504 52.11 -30.00 1.68
CA LEU A 504 51.58 -28.90 0.89
C LEU A 504 51.33 -29.33 -0.56
N LEU A 505 50.16 -29.00 -1.09
CA LEU A 505 49.88 -28.96 -2.53
C LEU A 505 49.62 -27.51 -2.92
N ILE A 506 50.50 -26.96 -3.74
CA ILE A 506 50.46 -25.55 -4.13
C ILE A 506 50.10 -25.45 -5.60
N VAL A 507 49.02 -24.73 -5.91
CA VAL A 507 48.64 -24.36 -7.27
C VAL A 507 48.98 -22.88 -7.46
N THR A 508 49.93 -22.58 -8.34
CA THR A 508 50.46 -21.23 -8.56
C THR A 508 50.70 -20.98 -10.04
N PRO A 509 50.58 -19.72 -10.52
CA PRO A 509 51.07 -19.32 -11.85
C PRO A 509 52.58 -19.54 -12.00
N LEU A 510 53.05 -19.73 -13.24
CA LEU A 510 54.44 -20.05 -13.60
C LEU A 510 55.47 -19.02 -13.06
N GLN A 511 55.07 -17.78 -12.83
CA GLN A 511 55.95 -16.66 -12.49
C GLN A 511 56.65 -16.81 -11.12
N LYS A 512 56.10 -17.61 -10.20
CA LYS A 512 56.53 -17.70 -8.80
C LYS A 512 57.31 -18.98 -8.45
N ILE A 513 57.62 -19.81 -9.43
CA ILE A 513 58.24 -21.13 -9.21
C ILE A 513 59.53 -21.04 -8.40
N HIS A 514 60.41 -20.07 -8.71
CA HIS A 514 61.72 -19.92 -8.08
C HIS A 514 61.70 -19.69 -6.56
N VAL A 515 60.58 -19.18 -6.01
CA VAL A 515 60.42 -18.93 -4.57
C VAL A 515 59.97 -20.20 -3.83
N ILE A 516 59.20 -21.04 -4.52
CA ILE A 516 58.56 -22.24 -3.98
C ILE A 516 59.43 -23.49 -4.20
N GLU A 517 60.27 -23.47 -5.24
CA GLU A 517 61.21 -24.53 -5.65
C GLU A 517 61.97 -25.14 -4.45
N PRO A 518 62.52 -24.39 -3.47
CA PRO A 518 63.26 -25.00 -2.36
C PRO A 518 62.41 -25.83 -1.38
N PHE A 519 61.08 -25.71 -1.43
CA PHE A 519 60.15 -26.28 -0.44
C PHE A 519 59.26 -27.39 -1.00
N VAL A 520 59.42 -27.77 -2.26
CA VAL A 520 58.59 -28.80 -2.91
C VAL A 520 59.43 -29.93 -3.47
N SER A 521 58.92 -31.17 -3.43
CA SER A 521 59.63 -32.35 -3.94
C SER A 521 59.30 -32.69 -5.40
N SER A 522 58.13 -32.24 -5.88
CA SER A 522 57.64 -32.53 -7.23
C SER A 522 56.84 -31.35 -7.74
N VAL A 523 56.93 -31.11 -9.05
CA VAL A 523 56.21 -30.04 -9.75
C VAL A 523 55.36 -30.67 -10.85
N GLY A 524 54.07 -30.38 -10.81
CA GLY A 524 53.12 -30.70 -11.88
C GLY A 524 52.90 -29.47 -12.76
N PHE A 525 53.33 -29.52 -14.02
CA PHE A 525 53.08 -28.47 -14.99
C PHE A 525 51.84 -28.82 -15.82
N VAL A 526 50.80 -27.99 -15.72
CA VAL A 526 49.57 -28.14 -16.50
C VAL A 526 49.63 -27.23 -17.72
N ASP A 527 49.52 -27.80 -18.91
CA ASP A 527 49.35 -27.07 -20.17
C ASP A 527 48.07 -27.47 -20.90
N ASN A 528 47.57 -26.57 -21.75
CA ASN A 528 46.47 -26.85 -22.67
C ASN A 528 46.79 -26.24 -24.04
N ILE A 529 47.65 -26.91 -24.81
CA ILE A 529 48.16 -26.40 -26.09
C ILE A 529 47.08 -26.36 -27.18
N SER A 530 46.14 -27.32 -27.18
CA SER A 530 45.10 -27.46 -28.22
C SER A 530 43.76 -26.79 -27.87
N GLY A 531 43.61 -26.29 -26.63
CA GLY A 531 42.35 -25.78 -26.09
C GLY A 531 41.31 -26.86 -25.76
N ARG A 532 41.57 -28.13 -26.09
CA ARG A 532 40.63 -29.25 -25.94
C ARG A 532 40.92 -30.14 -24.73
N ASP A 533 42.20 -30.34 -24.39
CA ASP A 533 42.63 -31.27 -23.35
C ASP A 533 43.72 -30.65 -22.47
N SER A 534 43.54 -30.70 -21.15
CA SER A 534 44.58 -30.36 -20.19
C SER A 534 45.56 -31.52 -20.06
N ARG A 535 46.86 -31.24 -20.18
CA ARG A 535 47.93 -32.21 -19.98
C ARG A 535 48.72 -31.84 -18.74
N LEU A 536 48.99 -32.83 -17.91
CA LEU A 536 49.81 -32.69 -16.71
C LEU A 536 51.15 -33.38 -16.94
N GLN A 537 52.23 -32.61 -16.87
CA GLN A 537 53.59 -33.12 -16.88
C GLN A 537 54.14 -33.08 -15.46
N ASN A 538 54.43 -34.25 -14.89
CA ASN A 538 55.02 -34.37 -13.57
C ASN A 538 56.53 -34.50 -13.69
N LEU A 539 57.26 -33.70 -12.93
CA LEU A 539 58.71 -33.74 -12.82
C LEU A 539 59.10 -33.66 -11.35
N SER A 540 60.06 -34.47 -10.93
CA SER A 540 60.76 -34.21 -9.67
C SER A 540 61.61 -32.94 -9.80
N ILE A 541 61.92 -32.31 -8.66
CA ILE A 541 62.81 -31.14 -8.66
C ILE A 541 64.22 -31.50 -9.12
N GLU A 542 64.69 -32.70 -8.80
CA GLU A 542 65.98 -33.23 -9.25
C GLU A 542 66.04 -33.31 -10.79
N GLU A 543 65.04 -33.91 -11.42
CA GLU A 543 64.92 -33.96 -12.90
C GLU A 543 64.76 -32.57 -13.53
N LEU A 544 64.12 -31.63 -12.84
CA LEU A 544 63.98 -30.24 -13.30
C LEU A 544 65.34 -29.52 -13.30
N HIS A 545 66.16 -29.73 -12.26
CA HIS A 545 67.52 -29.19 -12.19
C HIS A 545 68.41 -29.77 -13.29
N GLU A 546 68.40 -31.10 -13.47
CA GLU A 546 69.18 -31.76 -14.52
C GLU A 546 68.81 -31.27 -15.92
N LYS A 547 67.51 -31.14 -16.23
CA LYS A 547 67.04 -30.61 -17.52
C LYS A 547 67.39 -29.12 -17.71
N ARG A 548 67.37 -28.32 -16.65
CA ARG A 548 67.81 -26.91 -16.70
C ARG A 548 69.31 -26.80 -16.94
N GLU A 549 70.12 -27.65 -16.31
CA GLU A 549 71.57 -27.70 -16.52
C GLU A 549 71.92 -28.18 -17.93
N ALA A 550 71.27 -29.23 -18.43
CA ALA A 550 71.45 -29.70 -19.81
C ALA A 550 71.12 -28.59 -20.84
N ARG A 551 69.99 -27.88 -20.66
CA ARG A 551 69.62 -26.72 -21.49
C ARG A 551 70.57 -25.52 -21.37
N ARG A 552 71.26 -25.38 -20.23
CA ARG A 552 72.30 -24.35 -20.02
C ARG A 552 73.64 -24.72 -20.63
N ARG A 553 73.92 -26.02 -20.83
CA ARG A 553 75.12 -26.53 -21.50
C ARG A 553 74.98 -26.59 -23.02
N GLU A 554 73.75 -26.68 -23.53
CA GLU A 554 73.44 -26.63 -24.98
C GLU A 554 73.31 -25.21 -25.54
N ARG A 555 73.28 -24.19 -24.66
CA ARG A 555 73.33 -22.76 -25.01
C ARG A 555 74.71 -22.21 -24.70
#